data_AF-A0A1I3WIL4-F1
#
_entry.id   AF-A0A1I3WIL4-F1
#
_cell.length_a   1.000
_cell.length_b   1.000
_cell.length_c   1.000
_cell.angle_alpha   90.00
_cell.angle_beta   90.00
_cell.angle_gamma   90.00
#
_symmetry.space_group_name_H-M   'P 1'
#
loop_
_entity.id
_entity.type
_entity.pdbx_description
1 polymer ?
#
loop_
_entity_poly.entity_id
_entity_poly.type
_entity_poly.pdbx_seq_one_letter_code
_entity_poly.pdbx_strand_id
1 'polypeptide(L)'
;MDRPGPRAAALGLVLAGAAVVGAFATTGTPLRALRWLSPEADPVQVLGSAPTECLSPAPDAETAYRIEVGRAAFRSPLLLGGQAARAGLACESCHREGRSNPDFQFPGVSGRPGTADVTSSLFSSRRGDGIDNPKPIPDLSGPPAALKVSRAPEGRALEGFVHGLVVDEFDGAEPPPAVLDGLATYVRALSPAACPAQGRRPLRAADLIEDARRAARAGLAAQARGDTATAVVMVQAARSRLGLVFERYDGPDLAKPRADLLAADRGLADVLVRLRDRDPAAPVRLRAWLDRSDAWSRGLLAAEPRSLFDPRRLAALSRG
;
A
#
# COMPACT_ATOMS: atom_id res chain seq x y z
N MET A 1 13.65 -10.91 -83.32
CA MET A 1 14.54 -9.78 -82.95
C MET A 1 14.20 -9.39 -81.53
N ASP A 2 15.07 -9.34 -80.55
CA ASP A 2 16.30 -10.06 -80.22
C ASP A 2 16.52 -9.72 -78.73
N ARG A 3 17.15 -10.66 -78.02
CA ARG A 3 17.68 -10.57 -76.64
C ARG A 3 18.61 -9.35 -76.42
N PRO A 4 19.25 -9.14 -75.25
CA PRO A 4 18.94 -9.44 -73.83
C PRO A 4 19.20 -8.23 -72.89
N GLY A 5 19.01 -8.40 -71.57
CA GLY A 5 19.15 -7.35 -70.53
C GLY A 5 20.59 -6.91 -70.18
N PRO A 6 20.76 -6.21 -69.04
CA PRO A 6 21.67 -6.77 -68.03
C PRO A 6 21.13 -6.71 -66.60
N ARG A 7 21.56 -7.71 -65.85
CA ARG A 7 21.39 -7.92 -64.42
C ARG A 7 22.20 -6.88 -63.65
N ALA A 8 21.55 -6.09 -62.81
CA ALA A 8 22.23 -5.34 -61.75
C ALA A 8 22.10 -6.13 -60.44
N ALA A 9 23.25 -6.58 -59.94
CA ALA A 9 23.39 -7.35 -58.73
C ALA A 9 22.95 -6.53 -57.51
N ALA A 10 22.03 -7.07 -56.71
CA ALA A 10 21.72 -6.56 -55.38
C ALA A 10 22.88 -6.93 -54.44
N LEU A 11 23.72 -5.96 -54.13
CA LEU A 11 24.74 -6.08 -53.09
C LEU A 11 24.02 -6.01 -51.73
N GLY A 12 23.84 -7.16 -51.10
CA GLY A 12 23.30 -7.27 -49.74
C GLY A 12 24.29 -6.70 -48.73
N LEU A 13 23.96 -5.54 -48.15
CA LEU A 13 24.64 -5.02 -46.98
C LEU A 13 23.94 -5.61 -45.74
N VAL A 14 24.50 -6.68 -45.19
CA VAL A 14 24.10 -7.21 -43.87
C VAL A 14 24.64 -6.25 -42.82
N LEU A 15 23.82 -5.29 -42.40
CA LEU A 15 24.05 -4.51 -41.19
C LEU A 15 23.78 -5.43 -40.00
N ALA A 16 24.84 -6.05 -39.49
CA ALA A 16 24.86 -6.65 -38.15
C ALA A 16 24.76 -5.51 -37.12
N GLY A 17 23.56 -5.01 -36.90
CA GLY A 17 23.24 -4.13 -35.78
C GLY A 17 23.34 -4.93 -34.50
N ALA A 18 24.47 -4.81 -33.81
CA ALA A 18 24.62 -5.26 -32.43
C ALA A 18 23.50 -4.62 -31.59
N ALA A 19 22.50 -5.42 -31.23
CA ALA A 19 21.53 -5.05 -30.23
C ALA A 19 22.26 -4.93 -28.89
N VAL A 20 22.75 -3.74 -28.59
CA VAL A 20 23.07 -3.35 -27.22
C VAL A 20 21.74 -3.39 -26.48
N VAL A 21 21.47 -4.53 -25.84
CA VAL A 21 20.46 -4.63 -24.79
C VAL A 21 20.96 -3.73 -23.67
N GLY A 22 20.61 -2.44 -23.77
CA GLY A 22 20.76 -1.50 -22.67
C GLY A 22 19.95 -2.06 -21.52
N ALA A 23 20.65 -2.61 -20.53
CA ALA A 23 20.07 -2.83 -19.21
C ALA A 23 19.61 -1.46 -18.73
N PHE A 24 18.31 -1.20 -18.81
CA PHE A 24 17.70 -0.14 -18.03
C PHE A 24 17.88 -0.53 -16.56
N ALA A 25 19.02 -0.14 -15.98
CA ALA A 25 19.10 0.06 -14.55
C ALA A 25 18.03 1.10 -14.25
N THR A 26 16.90 0.67 -13.69
CA THR A 26 15.90 1.58 -13.17
C THR A 26 16.55 2.32 -12.02
N THR A 27 17.13 3.50 -12.28
CA THR A 27 17.57 4.47 -11.29
C THR A 27 16.35 5.16 -10.69
N GLY A 28 15.44 4.36 -10.13
CA GLY A 28 14.33 4.82 -9.33
C GLY A 28 14.74 4.73 -7.87
N THR A 29 14.37 5.73 -7.07
CA THR A 29 14.40 5.63 -5.61
C THR A 29 13.67 4.34 -5.21
N PRO A 30 14.34 3.35 -4.58
CA PRO A 30 13.80 1.99 -4.46
C PRO A 30 12.59 1.93 -3.51
N LEU A 31 12.48 2.88 -2.60
CA LEU A 31 11.36 3.02 -1.68
C LEU A 31 10.48 4.19 -2.11
N ARG A 32 9.21 3.92 -2.42
CA ARG A 32 8.25 4.98 -2.80
C ARG A 32 8.07 6.01 -1.67
N ALA A 33 8.18 5.56 -0.43
CA ALA A 33 8.04 6.41 0.76
C ALA A 33 9.03 7.58 0.82
N LEU A 34 10.19 7.47 0.18
CA LEU A 34 11.17 8.55 0.12
C LEU A 34 10.67 9.77 -0.67
N ARG A 35 9.63 9.61 -1.51
CA ARG A 35 9.07 10.70 -2.33
C ARG A 35 8.21 11.68 -1.54
N TRP A 36 7.78 11.29 -0.34
CA TRP A 36 6.91 12.08 0.52
C TRP A 36 7.44 12.18 1.95
N LEU A 37 8.74 11.93 2.11
CA LEU A 37 9.48 12.11 3.34
C LEU A 37 10.07 13.51 3.36
N SER A 38 10.02 14.18 4.52
CA SER A 38 10.72 15.45 4.73
C SER A 38 12.21 15.30 4.37
N PRO A 39 12.82 16.26 3.64
CA PRO A 39 14.26 16.28 3.39
C PRO A 39 15.11 16.31 4.67
N GLU A 40 14.54 16.77 5.79
CA GLU A 40 15.20 16.85 7.09
C GLU A 40 15.05 15.57 7.92
N ALA A 41 14.17 14.65 7.52
CA ALA A 41 13.91 13.43 8.27
C ALA A 41 15.01 12.39 8.06
N ASP A 42 15.37 11.67 9.13
CA ASP A 42 16.28 10.52 9.04
C ASP A 42 15.53 9.30 8.45
N PRO A 43 15.84 8.86 7.21
CA PRO A 43 15.10 7.77 6.59
C PRO A 43 15.26 6.45 7.34
N VAL A 44 16.37 6.26 8.08
CA VAL A 44 16.58 5.05 8.89
C VAL A 44 15.58 5.01 10.04
N GLN A 45 15.40 6.13 10.74
CA GLN A 45 14.42 6.23 11.82
C GLN A 45 13.00 6.08 11.31
N VAL A 46 12.66 6.78 10.22
CA VAL A 46 11.29 6.83 9.71
C VAL A 46 10.89 5.54 9.00
N LEU A 47 11.77 4.98 8.16
CA LEU A 47 11.48 3.81 7.33
C LEU A 47 11.98 2.49 7.93
N GLY A 48 12.87 2.52 8.93
CA GLY A 48 13.34 1.32 9.65
C GLY A 48 12.50 0.95 10.87
N SER A 49 11.59 1.82 11.31
CA SER A 49 10.68 1.57 12.43
C SER A 49 9.29 2.10 12.15
N ALA A 50 8.27 1.55 12.81
CA ALA A 50 6.90 2.03 12.78
C ALA A 50 6.44 2.39 14.20
N PRO A 51 5.56 3.38 14.37
CA PRO A 51 4.90 3.56 15.65
C PRO A 51 4.05 2.32 15.97
N THR A 52 3.81 2.04 17.26
CA THR A 52 2.90 0.96 17.62
C THR A 52 1.45 1.36 17.42
N GLU A 53 0.65 0.41 16.96
CA GLU A 53 -0.77 0.60 16.70
C GLU A 53 -1.54 0.52 18.02
N CYS A 54 -2.30 1.56 18.36
CA CYS A 54 -3.09 1.62 19.59
C CYS A 54 -4.49 1.02 19.40
N LEU A 55 -4.55 -0.25 19.01
CA LEU A 55 -5.78 -0.92 18.62
C LEU A 55 -6.42 -1.64 19.81
N SER A 56 -7.64 -1.23 20.17
CA SER A 56 -8.43 -1.94 21.18
C SER A 56 -8.80 -3.36 20.71
N PRO A 57 -8.85 -4.35 21.61
CA PRO A 57 -9.33 -5.68 21.27
C PRO A 57 -10.79 -5.61 20.81
N ALA A 58 -11.13 -6.42 19.80
CA ALA A 58 -12.51 -6.54 19.35
C ALA A 58 -13.37 -7.25 20.41
N PRO A 59 -14.58 -6.76 20.70
CA PRO A 59 -15.49 -7.40 21.66
C PRO A 59 -16.08 -8.72 21.15
N ASP A 60 -16.12 -8.91 19.83
CA ASP A 60 -16.71 -10.08 19.18
C ASP A 60 -16.08 -10.34 17.80
N ALA A 61 -16.41 -11.50 17.20
CA ALA A 61 -15.83 -11.95 15.93
C ALA A 61 -16.26 -11.11 14.71
N GLU A 62 -17.45 -10.51 14.75
CA GLU A 62 -17.95 -9.68 13.65
C GLU A 62 -17.28 -8.29 13.68
N THR A 63 -17.14 -7.71 14.87
CA THR A 63 -16.35 -6.50 15.07
C THR A 63 -14.88 -6.75 14.71
N ALA A 64 -14.31 -7.90 15.06
CA ALA A 64 -12.95 -8.27 14.66
C ALA A 64 -12.81 -8.30 13.13
N TYR A 65 -13.76 -8.93 12.42
CA TYR A 65 -13.78 -8.95 10.96
C TYR A 65 -13.85 -7.54 10.36
N ARG A 66 -14.70 -6.66 10.87
CA ARG A 66 -14.82 -5.28 10.38
C ARG A 66 -13.55 -4.47 10.62
N ILE A 67 -12.93 -4.62 11.79
CA ILE A 67 -11.62 -4.03 12.09
C ILE A 67 -10.57 -4.51 11.07
N GLU A 68 -10.54 -5.80 10.74
CA GLU A 68 -9.61 -6.34 9.74
C GLU A 68 -9.83 -5.75 8.34
N VAL A 69 -11.10 -5.66 7.90
CA VAL A 69 -11.46 -5.05 6.62
C VAL A 69 -11.04 -3.59 6.59
N GLY A 70 -11.39 -2.82 7.62
CA GLY A 70 -11.02 -1.41 7.73
C GLY A 70 -9.52 -1.19 7.76
N ARG A 71 -8.82 -1.94 8.60
CA ARG A 71 -7.36 -1.85 8.73
C ARG A 71 -6.66 -2.17 7.42
N ALA A 72 -7.10 -3.19 6.69
CA ALA A 72 -6.52 -3.53 5.38
C ALA A 72 -6.81 -2.45 4.31
N ALA A 73 -8.02 -1.89 4.29
CA ALA A 73 -8.39 -0.83 3.36
C ALA A 73 -7.63 0.48 3.63
N PHE A 74 -7.53 0.88 4.90
CA PHE A 74 -6.77 2.06 5.38
C PHE A 74 -5.30 2.04 4.92
N ARG A 75 -4.81 0.83 4.75
CA ARG A 75 -3.45 0.43 4.41
C ARG A 75 -3.22 0.22 2.91
N SER A 76 -4.22 0.48 2.08
CA SER A 76 -4.21 0.19 0.66
C SER A 76 -4.24 1.49 -0.16
N PRO A 77 -3.24 1.77 -1.01
CA PRO A 77 -3.28 2.93 -1.89
C PRO A 77 -4.45 2.92 -2.88
N LEU A 78 -4.98 1.73 -3.18
CA LEU A 78 -6.10 1.54 -4.10
C LEU A 78 -7.46 1.90 -3.51
N LEU A 79 -7.53 2.23 -2.21
CA LEU A 79 -8.72 2.88 -1.64
C LEU A 79 -8.83 4.32 -2.15
N LEU A 80 -7.69 5.00 -2.30
CA LEU A 80 -7.60 6.35 -2.85
C LEU A 80 -7.57 6.28 -4.38
N GLY A 81 -7.79 7.42 -5.04
CA GLY A 81 -7.71 7.55 -6.48
C GLY A 81 -6.67 8.58 -6.93
N GLY A 82 -6.85 9.07 -8.15
CA GLY A 82 -6.13 10.22 -8.67
C GLY A 82 -4.60 10.13 -8.58
N GLN A 83 -3.97 11.21 -8.15
CA GLN A 83 -2.51 11.30 -7.97
C GLN A 83 -2.04 10.61 -6.69
N ALA A 84 -2.88 10.58 -5.65
CA ALA A 84 -2.51 9.96 -4.37
C ALA A 84 -2.24 8.45 -4.54
N ALA A 85 -3.14 7.72 -5.19
CA ALA A 85 -2.94 6.31 -5.48
C ALA A 85 -1.71 6.06 -6.37
N ARG A 86 -1.48 6.92 -7.38
CA ARG A 86 -0.30 6.84 -8.27
C ARG A 86 1.01 7.10 -7.56
N ALA A 87 1.00 7.98 -6.56
CA ALA A 87 2.14 8.22 -5.67
C ALA A 87 2.34 7.10 -4.64
N GLY A 88 1.41 6.13 -4.56
CA GLY A 88 1.43 5.07 -3.56
C GLY A 88 1.01 5.54 -2.16
N LEU A 89 0.29 6.66 -2.06
CA LEU A 89 -0.27 7.13 -0.80
C LEU A 89 -1.50 6.28 -0.41
N ALA A 90 -1.60 6.02 0.88
CA ALA A 90 -2.76 5.43 1.54
C ALA A 90 -3.10 6.27 2.78
N CYS A 91 -4.21 6.00 3.48
CA CYS A 91 -4.52 6.69 4.74
C CYS A 91 -3.37 6.56 5.74
N GLU A 92 -2.70 5.41 5.77
CA GLU A 92 -1.52 5.16 6.60
C GLU A 92 -0.27 5.99 6.26
N SER A 93 -0.17 6.57 5.05
CA SER A 93 0.97 7.40 4.68
C SER A 93 0.98 8.69 5.51
N CYS A 94 -0.21 9.24 5.76
CA CYS A 94 -0.39 10.35 6.71
C CYS A 94 -0.54 9.83 8.15
N HIS A 95 -1.25 8.71 8.33
CA HIS A 95 -1.62 8.20 9.64
C HIS A 95 -0.96 6.84 9.94
N ARG A 96 0.37 6.83 10.15
CA ARG A 96 1.16 5.60 10.30
C ARG A 96 0.65 4.74 11.46
N GLU A 97 0.11 3.56 11.17
CA GLU A 97 -0.53 2.69 12.17
C GLU A 97 -1.62 3.43 13.00
N GLY A 98 -2.33 4.38 12.36
CA GLY A 98 -3.32 5.24 13.00
C GLY A 98 -2.76 6.44 13.77
N ARG A 99 -1.43 6.56 13.88
CA ARG A 99 -0.72 7.65 14.58
C ARG A 99 -0.40 8.78 13.61
N SER A 100 -0.09 9.98 14.10
CA SER A 100 0.38 11.06 13.22
C SER A 100 1.71 10.70 12.53
N ASN A 101 1.98 11.29 11.37
CA ASN A 101 3.26 11.18 10.67
C ASN A 101 3.97 12.54 10.60
N PRO A 102 4.78 12.91 11.61
CA PRO A 102 5.45 14.21 11.64
C PRO A 102 6.48 14.40 10.52
N ASP A 103 6.94 13.31 9.91
CA ASP A 103 7.95 13.32 8.85
C ASP A 103 7.33 13.33 7.44
N PHE A 104 6.00 13.30 7.33
CA PHE A 104 5.31 13.39 6.04
C PHE A 104 5.48 14.78 5.44
N GLN A 105 5.98 14.85 4.20
CA GLN A 105 6.04 16.07 3.43
C GLN A 105 5.88 15.76 1.94
N PHE A 106 4.74 16.14 1.37
CA PHE A 106 4.44 15.93 -0.04
C PHE A 106 4.50 17.26 -0.80
N PRO A 107 5.30 17.37 -1.88
CA PRO A 107 5.41 18.60 -2.66
C PRO A 107 4.06 19.10 -3.19
N GLY A 108 3.72 20.37 -2.91
CA GLY A 108 2.46 20.99 -3.33
C GLY A 108 1.22 20.61 -2.50
N VAL A 109 1.41 19.87 -1.41
CA VAL A 109 0.34 19.51 -0.46
C VAL A 109 0.72 19.79 0.98
N SER A 110 2.00 19.70 1.32
CA SER A 110 2.51 20.01 2.65
C SER A 110 3.17 21.38 2.69
N GLY A 111 2.93 22.14 3.75
CA GLY A 111 3.67 23.38 4.04
C GLY A 111 4.95 23.06 4.82
N ARG A 112 4.78 22.53 6.04
CA ARG A 112 5.86 21.99 6.88
C ARG A 112 5.73 20.47 7.05
N PRO A 113 6.78 19.75 7.46
CA PRO A 113 6.66 18.34 7.81
C PRO A 113 5.51 18.08 8.78
N GLY A 114 4.78 16.99 8.55
CA GLY A 114 3.62 16.57 9.34
C GLY A 114 2.33 17.34 9.04
N THR A 115 2.28 18.05 7.90
CA THR A 115 1.06 18.73 7.44
C THR A 115 0.62 18.22 6.07
N ALA A 116 -0.67 18.32 5.80
CA ALA A 116 -1.24 18.04 4.48
C ALA A 116 -2.47 18.93 4.24
N ASP A 117 -2.58 19.42 3.01
CA ASP A 117 -3.77 20.05 2.46
C ASP A 117 -4.55 19.03 1.61
N VAL A 118 -5.54 18.41 2.22
CA VAL A 118 -6.42 17.43 1.56
C VAL A 118 -7.48 18.09 0.67
N THR A 119 -7.57 19.43 0.70
CA THR A 119 -8.40 20.25 -0.20
C THR A 119 -7.61 20.77 -1.40
N SER A 120 -6.36 20.32 -1.58
CA SER A 120 -5.55 20.63 -2.77
C SER A 120 -6.11 19.97 -4.03
N SER A 121 -6.14 20.72 -5.13
CA SER A 121 -6.51 20.21 -6.47
C SER A 121 -5.53 19.16 -7.02
N LEU A 122 -4.37 18.97 -6.36
CA LEU A 122 -3.43 17.92 -6.71
C LEU A 122 -4.03 16.52 -6.46
N PHE A 123 -4.81 16.36 -5.38
CA PHE A 123 -5.37 15.08 -4.98
C PHE A 123 -6.84 14.91 -5.38
N SER A 124 -7.54 16.01 -5.62
CA SER A 124 -8.96 16.00 -5.97
C SER A 124 -9.29 16.83 -7.20
N SER A 125 -10.00 16.21 -8.13
CA SER A 125 -10.71 16.87 -9.24
C SER A 125 -12.01 17.56 -8.81
N ARG A 126 -12.48 17.33 -7.57
CA ARG A 126 -13.81 17.73 -7.07
C ARG A 126 -13.77 18.83 -6.01
N ARG A 127 -12.75 18.86 -5.16
CA ARG A 127 -12.69 19.69 -3.93
C ARG A 127 -11.48 20.60 -3.81
N GLY A 128 -10.78 20.84 -4.92
CA GLY A 128 -9.79 21.90 -5.00
C GLY A 128 -10.39 23.26 -4.62
N ASP A 129 -10.07 23.80 -3.45
CA ASP A 129 -10.55 25.12 -3.01
C ASP A 129 -9.64 26.28 -3.50
N GLY A 130 -8.46 25.93 -4.02
CA GLY A 130 -7.47 26.89 -4.53
C GLY A 130 -6.67 27.60 -3.43
N ILE A 131 -6.81 27.19 -2.17
CA ILE A 131 -6.17 27.82 -1.02
C ILE A 131 -5.14 26.86 -0.45
N ASP A 132 -3.85 27.18 -0.53
CA ASP A 132 -2.77 26.41 0.12
C ASP A 132 -2.86 26.58 1.65
N ASN A 133 -3.56 25.67 2.33
CA ASN A 133 -3.90 25.77 3.75
C ASN A 133 -3.53 24.54 4.61
N PRO A 134 -2.37 23.91 4.40
CA PRO A 134 -2.01 22.60 4.95
C PRO A 134 -2.20 22.55 6.47
N LYS A 135 -2.88 21.50 6.93
CA LYS A 135 -3.20 21.30 8.35
C LYS A 135 -2.33 20.22 8.97
N PRO A 136 -2.03 20.29 10.29
CA PRO A 136 -1.38 19.20 11.00
C PRO A 136 -2.13 17.89 10.82
N ILE A 137 -1.40 16.82 10.52
CA ILE A 137 -1.96 15.48 10.41
C ILE A 137 -2.27 14.96 11.82
N PRO A 138 -3.55 14.71 12.17
CA PRO A 138 -3.89 14.28 13.50
C PRO A 138 -3.47 12.83 13.79
N ASP A 139 -3.25 12.54 15.06
CA ASP A 139 -3.17 11.19 15.59
C ASP A 139 -4.59 10.67 15.81
N LEU A 140 -4.99 9.65 15.03
CA LEU A 140 -6.36 9.12 15.09
C LEU A 140 -6.63 8.35 16.37
N SER A 141 -5.59 7.89 17.06
CA SER A 141 -5.68 7.31 18.40
C SER A 141 -5.60 8.35 19.51
N GLY A 142 -5.53 9.65 19.19
CA GLY A 142 -5.49 10.72 20.17
C GLY A 142 -6.84 10.97 20.88
N PRO A 143 -6.88 11.97 21.79
CA PRO A 143 -8.12 12.34 22.49
C PRO A 143 -9.23 12.73 21.50
N PRO A 144 -10.49 12.29 21.69
CA PRO A 144 -11.60 12.60 20.78
C PRO A 144 -11.79 14.10 20.49
N ALA A 145 -11.54 14.96 21.49
CA ALA A 145 -11.65 16.42 21.35
C ALA A 145 -10.64 17.04 20.36
N ALA A 146 -9.57 16.32 20.01
CA ALA A 146 -8.58 16.76 19.03
C ALA A 146 -8.90 16.32 17.59
N LEU A 147 -9.99 15.55 17.39
CA LEU A 147 -10.40 15.02 16.09
C LEU A 147 -11.53 15.87 15.49
N LYS A 148 -11.53 16.00 14.16
CA LYS A 148 -12.49 16.86 13.42
C LYS A 148 -13.91 16.30 13.33
N VAL A 149 -14.10 15.02 13.61
CA VAL A 149 -15.39 14.33 13.45
C VAL A 149 -15.70 13.48 14.66
N SER A 150 -16.97 13.43 15.03
CA SER A 150 -17.46 12.51 16.06
C SER A 150 -17.22 11.06 15.64
N ARG A 151 -16.69 10.27 16.58
CA ARG A 151 -16.50 8.82 16.41
C ARG A 151 -17.63 8.00 17.03
N ALA A 152 -18.62 8.65 17.63
CA ALA A 152 -19.78 7.99 18.20
C ALA A 152 -20.49 7.14 17.11
N PRO A 153 -20.84 5.88 17.40
CA PRO A 153 -21.52 5.04 16.41
C PRO A 153 -22.94 5.52 16.08
N GLU A 154 -23.61 6.22 17.00
CA GLU A 154 -25.05 6.54 16.94
C GLU A 154 -25.45 7.60 15.88
N GLY A 155 -24.53 8.10 15.06
CA GLY A 155 -24.85 9.09 14.02
C GLY A 155 -24.19 8.84 12.65
N ARG A 156 -23.40 7.78 12.51
CA ARG A 156 -22.62 7.45 11.30
C ARG A 156 -21.81 8.62 10.69
N ALA A 157 -21.49 9.63 11.50
CA ALA A 157 -20.79 10.84 11.04
C ALA A 157 -19.37 10.51 10.53
N LEU A 158 -18.71 9.56 11.18
CA LEU A 158 -17.39 9.08 10.78
C LEU A 158 -17.42 8.43 9.40
N GLU A 159 -18.42 7.62 9.09
CA GLU A 159 -18.60 6.98 7.79
C GLU A 159 -18.78 8.02 6.69
N GLY A 160 -19.66 9.01 6.90
CA GLY A 160 -19.85 10.11 5.96
C GLY A 160 -18.57 10.93 5.75
N PHE A 161 -17.82 11.18 6.83
CA PHE A 161 -16.54 11.88 6.75
C PHE A 161 -15.48 11.08 5.98
N VAL A 162 -15.30 9.80 6.31
CA VAL A 162 -14.34 8.92 5.61
C VAL A 162 -14.72 8.74 4.14
N HIS A 163 -16.01 8.62 3.83
CA HIS A 163 -16.50 8.59 2.46
C HIS A 163 -16.10 9.85 1.70
N GLY A 164 -16.37 11.04 2.27
CA GLY A 164 -15.97 12.32 1.69
C GLY A 164 -14.45 12.43 1.48
N LEU A 165 -13.64 11.95 2.43
CA LEU A 165 -12.18 11.89 2.22
C LEU A 165 -11.84 11.02 0.99
N VAL A 166 -12.34 9.79 0.95
CA VAL A 166 -11.98 8.83 -0.10
C VAL A 166 -12.46 9.31 -1.47
N VAL A 167 -13.75 9.62 -1.60
CA VAL A 167 -14.37 9.91 -2.89
C VAL A 167 -14.13 11.36 -3.29
N ASP A 168 -14.35 12.31 -2.40
CA ASP A 168 -14.31 13.73 -2.77
C ASP A 168 -12.91 14.33 -2.68
N GLU A 169 -12.10 14.00 -1.68
CA GLU A 169 -10.79 14.64 -1.46
C GLU A 169 -9.61 13.90 -2.11
N PHE A 170 -9.78 12.61 -2.41
CA PHE A 170 -8.72 11.77 -2.99
C PHE A 170 -9.11 11.09 -4.30
N ASP A 171 -10.23 11.47 -4.91
CA ASP A 171 -10.75 10.92 -6.17
C ASP A 171 -10.90 9.38 -6.19
N GLY A 172 -11.04 8.75 -5.03
CA GLY A 172 -11.29 7.33 -4.90
C GLY A 172 -12.62 6.92 -5.52
N ALA A 173 -12.73 5.63 -5.87
CA ALA A 173 -14.01 5.05 -6.25
C ALA A 173 -14.90 4.85 -5.01
N GLU A 174 -16.21 4.73 -5.22
CA GLU A 174 -17.16 4.41 -4.15
C GLU A 174 -16.73 3.12 -3.42
N PRO A 175 -16.42 3.18 -2.11
CA PRO A 175 -16.03 1.99 -1.37
C PRO A 175 -17.20 1.02 -1.22
N PRO A 176 -16.99 -0.31 -1.25
CA PRO A 176 -18.02 -1.26 -0.84
C PRO A 176 -18.55 -0.92 0.57
N PRO A 177 -19.84 -1.10 0.87
CA PRO A 177 -20.41 -0.71 2.16
C PRO A 177 -19.69 -1.31 3.37
N ALA A 178 -19.26 -2.58 3.29
CA ALA A 178 -18.51 -3.23 4.37
C ALA A 178 -17.07 -2.70 4.50
N VAL A 179 -16.48 -2.17 3.43
CA VAL A 179 -15.19 -1.48 3.48
C VAL A 179 -15.33 -0.15 4.22
N LEU A 180 -16.36 0.64 3.91
CA LEU A 180 -16.62 1.91 4.59
C LEU A 180 -16.95 1.71 6.08
N ASP A 181 -17.83 0.75 6.39
CA ASP A 181 -18.17 0.37 7.77
C ASP A 181 -16.94 -0.16 8.53
N GLY A 182 -16.13 -0.98 7.85
CA GLY A 182 -14.86 -1.47 8.37
C GLY A 182 -13.88 -0.34 8.70
N LEU A 183 -13.69 0.64 7.80
CA LEU A 183 -12.81 1.80 8.02
C LEU A 183 -13.23 2.58 9.25
N ALA A 184 -14.53 2.89 9.38
CA ALA A 184 -15.04 3.59 10.54
C ALA A 184 -14.88 2.76 11.83
N THR A 185 -15.10 1.45 11.77
CA THR A 185 -14.92 0.53 12.89
C THR A 185 -13.45 0.44 13.32
N TYR A 186 -12.52 0.34 12.36
CA TYR A 186 -11.09 0.35 12.63
C TYR A 186 -10.65 1.66 13.29
N VAL A 187 -11.05 2.81 12.73
CA VAL A 187 -10.75 4.11 13.32
C VAL A 187 -11.33 4.22 14.72
N ARG A 188 -12.57 3.73 14.95
CA ARG A 188 -13.20 3.66 16.29
C ARG A 188 -12.44 2.78 17.27
N ALA A 189 -11.77 1.74 16.82
CA ALA A 189 -10.98 0.86 17.67
C ALA A 189 -9.63 1.47 18.07
N LEU A 190 -9.16 2.55 17.42
CA LEU A 190 -7.93 3.25 17.80
C LEU A 190 -8.12 4.09 19.07
N SER A 191 -7.42 3.78 20.15
CA SER A 191 -7.62 4.43 21.46
C SER A 191 -6.29 4.64 22.19
N PRO A 192 -6.07 5.78 22.88
CA PRO A 192 -4.86 5.98 23.67
C PRO A 192 -4.69 4.90 24.75
N ALA A 193 -5.81 4.41 25.30
CA ALA A 193 -5.81 3.38 26.35
C ALA A 193 -5.37 2.00 25.86
N ALA A 194 -5.34 1.79 24.54
CA ALA A 194 -4.91 0.54 23.91
C ALA A 194 -3.47 0.63 23.35
N CYS A 195 -2.75 1.73 23.58
CA CYS A 195 -1.37 1.86 23.12
C CYS A 195 -0.44 0.90 23.87
N PRO A 196 0.39 0.10 23.14
CA PRO A 196 1.46 -0.66 23.77
C PRO A 196 2.45 0.26 24.50
N ALA A 197 3.08 -0.26 25.56
CA ALA A 197 4.07 0.49 26.35
C ALA A 197 5.25 1.00 25.50
N GLN A 198 5.67 0.19 24.52
CA GLN A 198 6.68 0.61 23.55
C GLN A 198 6.00 1.44 22.44
N GLY A 199 6.35 2.71 22.30
CA GLY A 199 5.71 3.61 21.32
C GLY A 199 6.15 3.40 19.86
N ARG A 200 7.27 2.69 19.63
CA ARG A 200 7.78 2.36 18.28
C ARG A 200 8.40 0.98 18.27
N ARG A 201 8.27 0.27 17.16
CA ARG A 201 8.88 -1.04 16.93
C ARG A 201 9.67 -1.05 15.63
N PRO A 202 10.75 -1.86 15.52
CA PRO A 202 11.39 -2.09 14.24
C PRO A 202 10.38 -2.59 13.21
N LEU A 203 10.50 -2.11 11.97
CA LEU A 203 9.70 -2.61 10.86
C LEU A 203 10.38 -3.86 10.28
N ARG A 204 9.65 -4.97 10.15
CA ARG A 204 10.17 -6.24 9.63
C ARG A 204 9.39 -6.70 8.41
N ALA A 205 10.00 -7.54 7.58
CA ALA A 205 9.32 -8.14 6.44
C ALA A 205 8.17 -9.04 6.92
N ALA A 206 8.36 -9.72 8.05
CA ALA A 206 7.32 -10.53 8.70
C ALA A 206 6.04 -9.74 8.98
N ASP A 207 6.14 -8.47 9.41
CA ASP A 207 4.99 -7.65 9.73
C ASP A 207 4.14 -7.35 8.49
N LEU A 208 4.80 -6.97 7.38
CA LEU A 208 4.11 -6.65 6.13
C LEU A 208 3.53 -7.90 5.46
N ILE A 209 4.23 -9.04 5.55
CA ILE A 209 3.70 -10.33 5.10
C ILE A 209 2.47 -10.73 5.92
N GLU A 210 2.50 -10.51 7.23
CA GLU A 210 1.36 -10.82 8.09
C GLU A 210 0.17 -9.90 7.81
N ASP A 211 0.40 -8.61 7.56
CA ASP A 211 -0.64 -7.70 7.06
C ASP A 211 -1.27 -8.22 5.75
N ALA A 212 -0.45 -8.74 4.82
CA ALA A 212 -0.95 -9.32 3.57
C ALA A 212 -1.82 -10.56 3.83
N ARG A 213 -1.41 -11.43 4.76
CA ARG A 213 -2.17 -12.63 5.17
C ARG A 213 -3.47 -12.27 5.86
N ARG A 214 -3.47 -11.25 6.74
CA ARG A 214 -4.67 -10.74 7.41
C ARG A 214 -5.67 -10.20 6.39
N ALA A 215 -5.22 -9.40 5.43
CA ALA A 215 -6.05 -8.93 4.32
C ALA A 215 -6.61 -10.10 3.50
N ALA A 216 -5.80 -11.08 3.10
CA ALA A 216 -6.28 -12.27 2.39
C ALA A 216 -7.32 -13.08 3.19
N ARG A 217 -7.16 -13.23 4.51
CA ARG A 217 -8.15 -13.86 5.39
C ARG A 217 -9.46 -13.06 5.47
N ALA A 218 -9.38 -11.73 5.56
CA ALA A 218 -10.55 -10.87 5.47
C ALA A 218 -11.26 -11.03 4.11
N GLY A 219 -10.52 -11.20 3.01
CA GLY A 219 -11.09 -11.49 1.69
C GLY A 219 -11.86 -12.81 1.63
N LEU A 220 -11.36 -13.87 2.27
CA LEU A 220 -12.09 -15.14 2.41
C LEU A 220 -13.34 -15.00 3.28
N ALA A 221 -13.24 -14.25 4.38
CA ALA A 221 -14.38 -13.98 5.25
C ALA A 221 -15.47 -13.15 4.55
N ALA A 222 -15.09 -12.24 3.65
CA ALA A 222 -16.01 -11.49 2.79
C ALA A 222 -16.70 -12.41 1.77
N GLN A 223 -15.95 -13.30 1.11
CA GLN A 223 -16.53 -14.31 0.21
C GLN A 223 -17.55 -15.21 0.91
N ALA A 224 -17.25 -15.67 2.13
CA ALA A 224 -18.17 -16.48 2.93
C ALA A 224 -19.48 -15.72 3.28
N ARG A 225 -19.45 -14.38 3.26
CA ARG A 225 -20.60 -13.49 3.46
C ARG A 225 -21.30 -13.08 2.15
N GLY A 226 -20.87 -13.63 1.00
CA GLY A 226 -21.39 -13.25 -0.31
C GLY A 226 -20.91 -11.88 -0.80
N ASP A 227 -19.97 -11.23 -0.11
CA ASP A 227 -19.48 -9.90 -0.46
C ASP A 227 -18.22 -9.98 -1.33
N THR A 228 -18.44 -10.08 -2.63
CA THR A 228 -17.36 -10.14 -3.62
C THR A 228 -16.63 -8.81 -3.78
N ALA A 229 -17.33 -7.70 -3.63
CA ALA A 229 -16.73 -6.38 -3.78
C ALA A 229 -15.69 -6.12 -2.69
N THR A 230 -16.01 -6.42 -1.42
CA THR A 230 -15.05 -6.34 -0.32
C THR A 230 -13.91 -7.33 -0.49
N ALA A 231 -14.18 -8.56 -0.94
CA ALA A 231 -13.12 -9.55 -1.19
C ALA A 231 -12.09 -9.06 -2.21
N VAL A 232 -12.52 -8.39 -3.29
CA VAL A 232 -11.65 -7.76 -4.29
C VAL A 232 -10.73 -6.73 -3.64
N VAL A 233 -11.27 -5.82 -2.82
CA VAL A 233 -10.48 -4.79 -2.11
C VAL A 233 -9.47 -5.44 -1.16
N MET A 234 -9.86 -6.50 -0.44
CA MET A 234 -8.97 -7.20 0.49
C MET A 234 -7.80 -7.89 -0.21
N VAL A 235 -8.03 -8.53 -1.37
CA VAL A 235 -6.95 -9.12 -2.17
C VAL A 235 -6.03 -8.04 -2.75
N GLN A 236 -6.58 -6.91 -3.16
CA GLN A 236 -5.78 -5.74 -3.60
C GLN A 236 -4.92 -5.17 -2.47
N ALA A 237 -5.45 -5.07 -1.25
CA ALA A 237 -4.71 -4.66 -0.06
C ALA A 237 -3.56 -5.64 0.25
N ALA A 238 -3.82 -6.94 0.16
CA ALA A 238 -2.79 -7.97 0.34
C ALA A 238 -1.63 -7.81 -0.66
N ARG A 239 -1.94 -7.59 -1.95
CA ARG A 239 -0.94 -7.32 -2.98
C ARG A 239 -0.13 -6.06 -2.72
N SER A 240 -0.79 -4.99 -2.27
CA SER A 240 -0.13 -3.73 -1.92
C SER A 240 0.91 -3.93 -0.81
N ARG A 241 0.59 -4.74 0.20
CA ARG A 241 1.54 -5.11 1.27
C ARG A 241 2.76 -5.88 0.76
N LEU A 242 2.56 -6.85 -0.14
CA LEU A 242 3.68 -7.55 -0.78
C LEU A 242 4.55 -6.59 -1.61
N GLY A 243 3.94 -5.58 -2.26
CA GLY A 243 4.66 -4.53 -2.97
C GLY A 243 5.63 -3.76 -2.07
N LEU A 244 5.22 -3.44 -0.84
CA LEU A 244 6.10 -2.77 0.14
C LEU A 244 7.28 -3.65 0.60
N VAL A 245 7.08 -4.97 0.67
CA VAL A 245 8.18 -5.92 0.91
C VAL A 245 9.11 -5.91 -0.31
N PHE A 246 8.56 -5.96 -1.52
CA PHE A 246 9.34 -6.04 -2.75
C PHE A 246 10.29 -4.86 -2.92
N GLU A 247 9.83 -3.64 -2.63
CA GLU A 247 10.63 -2.40 -2.67
C GLU A 247 11.91 -2.48 -1.81
N ARG A 248 11.87 -3.27 -0.74
CA ARG A 248 13.00 -3.40 0.20
C ARG A 248 13.98 -4.49 -0.16
N TYR A 249 13.59 -5.42 -1.03
CA TYR A 249 14.45 -6.50 -1.48
C TYR A 249 15.13 -6.09 -2.78
N ASP A 250 16.04 -5.11 -2.71
CA ASP A 250 16.83 -4.64 -3.84
C ASP A 250 18.24 -5.27 -3.87
N GLY A 251 18.77 -5.50 -5.07
CA GLY A 251 20.11 -6.06 -5.30
C GLY A 251 20.17 -7.51 -5.83
N PRO A 252 21.30 -7.90 -6.44
CA PRO A 252 21.46 -9.19 -7.13
C PRO A 252 21.35 -10.40 -6.19
N ASP A 253 21.88 -10.30 -4.97
CA ASP A 253 21.87 -11.39 -3.99
C ASP A 253 20.47 -11.71 -3.41
N LEU A 254 19.47 -10.88 -3.76
CA LEU A 254 18.07 -11.03 -3.37
C LEU A 254 17.17 -11.48 -4.53
N ALA A 255 17.73 -11.83 -5.70
CA ALA A 255 16.96 -12.23 -6.88
C ALA A 255 15.98 -13.38 -6.60
N LYS A 256 16.40 -14.43 -5.86
CA LYS A 256 15.53 -15.56 -5.52
C LYS A 256 14.38 -15.17 -4.58
N PRO A 257 14.61 -14.53 -3.42
CA PRO A 257 13.53 -13.97 -2.59
C PRO A 257 12.55 -13.07 -3.36
N ARG A 258 13.05 -12.21 -4.26
CA ARG A 258 12.20 -11.37 -5.11
C ARG A 258 11.34 -12.19 -6.06
N ALA A 259 11.91 -13.23 -6.68
CA ALA A 259 11.17 -14.11 -7.57
C ALA A 259 10.04 -14.85 -6.83
N ASP A 260 10.29 -15.30 -5.59
CA ASP A 260 9.28 -15.94 -4.75
C ASP A 260 8.15 -14.98 -4.38
N LEU A 261 8.50 -13.74 -4.03
CA LEU A 261 7.52 -12.70 -3.73
C LEU A 261 6.67 -12.33 -4.95
N LEU A 262 7.29 -12.24 -6.14
CA LEU A 262 6.57 -12.01 -7.40
C LEU A 262 5.64 -13.18 -7.75
N ALA A 263 6.05 -14.42 -7.48
CA ALA A 263 5.19 -15.59 -7.66
C ALA A 263 3.99 -15.55 -6.70
N ALA A 264 4.20 -15.15 -5.44
CA ALA A 264 3.13 -14.96 -4.47
C ALA A 264 2.16 -13.84 -4.89
N ASP A 265 2.65 -12.70 -5.37
CA ASP A 265 1.81 -11.62 -5.90
C ASP A 265 0.99 -12.04 -7.13
N ARG A 266 1.60 -12.77 -8.08
CA ARG A 266 0.89 -13.33 -9.24
C ARG A 266 -0.22 -14.29 -8.82
N GLY A 267 -0.02 -15.06 -7.75
CA GLY A 267 -1.06 -15.91 -7.17
C GLY A 267 -2.28 -15.10 -6.69
N LEU A 268 -2.06 -13.97 -6.03
CA LEU A 268 -3.14 -13.05 -5.64
C LEU A 268 -3.76 -12.33 -6.85
N ALA A 269 -2.97 -12.05 -7.89
CA ALA A 269 -3.49 -11.47 -9.13
C ALA A 269 -4.45 -12.43 -9.85
N ASP A 270 -4.14 -13.73 -9.92
CA ASP A 270 -5.07 -14.76 -10.46
C ASP A 270 -6.36 -14.81 -9.62
N VAL A 271 -6.25 -14.81 -8.29
CA VAL A 271 -7.43 -14.75 -7.40
C VAL A 271 -8.28 -13.51 -7.71
N LEU A 272 -7.66 -12.35 -7.93
CA LEU A 272 -8.35 -11.10 -8.21
C LEU A 272 -9.15 -11.15 -9.51
N VAL A 273 -8.59 -11.74 -10.57
CA VAL A 273 -9.30 -11.96 -11.84
C VAL A 273 -10.52 -12.85 -11.60
N ARG A 274 -10.33 -13.99 -10.92
CA ARG A 274 -11.42 -14.93 -10.60
C ARG A 274 -12.54 -14.31 -9.77
N LEU A 275 -12.20 -13.50 -8.77
CA LEU A 275 -13.19 -12.78 -7.96
C LEU A 275 -14.04 -11.85 -8.82
N ARG A 276 -13.43 -11.13 -9.78
CA ARG A 276 -14.16 -10.23 -10.68
C ARG A 276 -15.08 -10.98 -11.64
N ASP A 277 -14.63 -12.16 -12.08
CA ASP A 277 -15.42 -13.06 -12.93
C ASP A 277 -16.46 -13.87 -12.13
N ARG A 278 -16.51 -13.68 -10.81
CA ARG A 278 -17.35 -14.45 -9.87
C ARG A 278 -17.14 -15.97 -9.98
N ASP A 279 -15.92 -16.38 -10.30
CA ASP A 279 -15.54 -17.79 -10.39
C ASP A 279 -15.57 -18.45 -9.00
N PRO A 280 -16.34 -19.54 -8.79
CA PRO A 280 -16.43 -20.23 -7.50
C PRO A 280 -15.09 -20.83 -7.03
N ALA A 281 -14.09 -20.96 -7.91
CA ALA A 281 -12.74 -21.37 -7.53
C ALA A 281 -11.94 -20.26 -6.82
N ALA A 282 -12.37 -19.00 -6.86
CA ALA A 282 -11.66 -17.88 -6.23
C ALA A 282 -11.35 -18.10 -4.73
N PRO A 283 -12.32 -18.44 -3.84
CA PRO A 283 -12.03 -18.71 -2.43
C PRO A 283 -11.12 -19.92 -2.24
N VAL A 284 -11.20 -20.94 -3.08
CA VAL A 284 -10.31 -22.12 -3.02
C VAL A 284 -8.87 -21.71 -3.34
N ARG A 285 -8.67 -20.89 -4.38
CA ARG A 285 -7.34 -20.38 -4.76
C ARG A 285 -6.75 -19.46 -3.70
N LEU A 286 -7.56 -18.59 -3.10
CA LEU A 286 -7.13 -17.69 -2.03
C LEU A 286 -6.75 -18.47 -0.75
N ARG A 287 -7.50 -19.51 -0.40
CA ARG A 287 -7.14 -20.43 0.70
C ARG A 287 -5.81 -21.12 0.42
N ALA A 288 -5.64 -21.68 -0.77
CA ALA A 288 -4.41 -22.35 -1.16
C ALA A 288 -3.20 -21.38 -1.19
N TRP A 289 -3.42 -20.09 -1.48
CA TRP A 289 -2.38 -19.08 -1.36
C TRP A 289 -1.95 -18.86 0.10
N LEU A 290 -2.90 -18.78 1.04
CA LEU A 290 -2.62 -18.67 2.48
C LEU A 290 -1.89 -19.90 3.01
N ASP A 291 -2.33 -21.11 2.64
CA ASP A 291 -1.74 -22.36 3.12
C ASP A 291 -0.28 -22.51 2.68
N ARG A 292 0.07 -22.00 1.50
CA ARG A 292 1.45 -21.96 1.00
C ARG A 292 2.25 -20.76 1.51
N SER A 293 1.65 -19.87 2.29
CA SER A 293 2.25 -18.58 2.60
C SER A 293 3.49 -18.64 3.47
N ASP A 294 3.60 -19.64 4.34
CA ASP A 294 4.82 -19.87 5.13
C ASP A 294 5.95 -20.48 4.30
N ALA A 295 5.61 -21.26 3.27
CA ALA A 295 6.60 -21.90 2.42
C ALA A 295 7.35 -20.87 1.56
N TRP A 296 6.62 -19.96 0.89
CA TRP A 296 7.26 -18.95 0.04
C TRP A 296 7.91 -17.82 0.84
N SER A 297 7.41 -17.49 2.04
CA SER A 297 7.95 -16.39 2.84
C SER A 297 9.25 -16.78 3.58
N ARG A 298 9.49 -18.06 3.87
CA ARG A 298 10.65 -18.52 4.64
C ARG A 298 11.99 -18.02 4.10
N GLY A 299 12.23 -18.20 2.79
CA GLY A 299 13.47 -17.75 2.14
C GLY A 299 13.61 -16.23 2.12
N LEU A 300 12.48 -15.52 2.04
CA LEU A 300 12.43 -14.07 2.11
C LEU A 300 12.83 -13.59 3.51
N LEU A 301 12.21 -14.13 4.56
CA LEU A 301 12.51 -13.78 5.96
C LEU A 301 13.96 -14.08 6.33
N ALA A 302 14.50 -15.22 5.90
CA ALA A 302 15.92 -15.55 6.12
C ALA A 302 16.87 -14.56 5.43
N ALA A 303 16.44 -13.91 4.36
CA ALA A 303 17.21 -12.92 3.63
C ALA A 303 16.99 -11.47 4.12
N GLU A 304 16.10 -11.23 5.10
CA GLU A 304 15.79 -9.89 5.63
C GLU A 304 17.03 -9.07 6.04
N PRO A 305 18.07 -9.62 6.72
CA PRO A 305 19.26 -8.85 7.08
C PRO A 305 20.08 -8.33 5.90
N ARG A 306 19.82 -8.82 4.68
CA ARG A 306 20.48 -8.38 3.44
C ARG A 306 19.65 -7.37 2.65
N SER A 307 18.47 -7.01 3.13
CA SER A 307 17.51 -6.12 2.48
C SER A 307 17.51 -4.71 3.10
N LEU A 308 16.70 -3.80 2.56
CA LEU A 308 16.46 -2.46 3.13
C LEU A 308 15.60 -2.47 4.40
N PHE A 309 15.28 -3.64 4.96
CA PHE A 309 14.83 -3.75 6.36
C PHE A 309 16.00 -3.63 7.33
N ASP A 310 17.24 -3.93 6.90
CA ASP A 310 18.42 -3.70 7.72
C ASP A 310 18.77 -2.19 7.77
N PRO A 311 18.88 -1.59 8.98
CA PRO A 311 19.17 -0.16 9.12
C PRO A 311 20.46 0.30 8.45
N ARG A 312 21.50 -0.56 8.36
CA ARG A 312 22.80 -0.19 7.77
C ARG A 312 22.67 -0.08 6.26
N ARG A 313 21.90 -0.97 5.63
CA ARG A 313 21.60 -0.92 4.20
C ARG A 313 20.71 0.26 3.84
N LEU A 314 19.70 0.54 4.66
CA LEU A 314 18.84 1.71 4.49
C LEU A 314 19.62 3.02 4.63
N ALA A 315 20.57 3.08 5.58
CA ALA A 315 21.45 4.24 5.74
C ALA A 315 22.37 4.44 4.53
N ALA A 316 22.84 3.34 3.90
CA ALA A 316 23.66 3.41 2.69
C ALA A 316 22.90 3.98 1.49
N LEU A 317 21.61 3.64 1.36
CA LEU A 317 20.73 4.19 0.33
C LEU A 317 20.55 5.71 0.46
N SER A 318 20.52 6.23 1.68
CA SER A 318 20.23 7.65 1.95
C SER A 318 21.45 8.57 1.75
N ARG A 319 22.63 8.01 1.45
CA ARG A 319 23.89 8.74 1.26
C ARG A 319 24.35 8.79 -0.20
N GLY A 320 23.68 8.08 -1.10
CA GLY A 320 23.98 8.03 -2.54
C GLY A 320 22.92 8.79 -3.32
#